data_AF-A0AA39RXL7-F1
#
_entry.id   AF-A0AA39RXL7-F1
#
_cell.length_a   1.000
_cell.length_b   1.000
_cell.length_c   1.000
_cell.angle_alpha   90.00
_cell.angle_beta   90.00
_cell.angle_gamma   90.00
#
_symmetry.space_group_name_H-M   'P 1'
#
loop_
_entity.id
_entity.type
_entity.pdbx_description
1 polymer ?
#
loop_
_entity_poly.entity_id
_entity_poly.type
_entity_poly.pdbx_seq_one_letter_code
_entity_poly.pdbx_strand_id
1 'polypeptide(L)'
;MSFFNWWNFGLCSGLLLGVTVVVYVQDHVSWGAGAIILVAVMAMSLLLFIIGRPYYRYRVPTGSPLTPLFQVLVATIVKKNLAYPSNPDQLYEVPNAQMAKGRHLCHTNKLK
;
A
#
# COMPACT_ATOMS: atom_id res chain seq x y z
N MET A 1 -20.95 0.02 6.27
CA MET A 1 -20.92 -0.78 5.03
C MET A 1 -21.21 0.02 3.75
N SER A 2 -21.69 1.28 3.79
CA SER A 2 -22.05 2.03 2.56
C SER A 2 -20.90 2.85 1.92
N PHE A 3 -19.87 3.22 2.69
CA PHE A 3 -18.78 4.09 2.18
C PHE A 3 -18.04 3.51 0.97
N PHE A 4 -17.63 2.24 1.04
CA PHE A 4 -16.92 1.58 -0.06
C PHE A 4 -17.81 1.38 -1.29
N ASN A 5 -19.11 1.11 -1.10
CA ASN A 5 -20.05 0.95 -2.22
C ASN A 5 -20.27 2.28 -2.95
N TRP A 6 -20.51 3.37 -2.21
CA TRP A 6 -20.65 4.70 -2.78
C TRP A 6 -19.36 5.17 -3.47
N TRP A 7 -18.22 4.93 -2.85
CA TRP A 7 -16.92 5.26 -3.42
C TRP A 7 -16.64 4.47 -4.72
N ASN A 8 -16.97 3.18 -4.75
CA ASN A 8 -16.83 2.36 -5.94
C ASN A 8 -17.76 2.83 -7.08
N PHE A 9 -19.00 3.20 -6.76
CA PHE A 9 -19.91 3.79 -7.73
C PHE A 9 -19.37 5.11 -8.32
N GLY A 10 -18.79 5.97 -7.48
CA GLY A 10 -18.10 7.19 -7.92
C GLY A 10 -16.90 6.89 -8.84
N LEU A 11 -16.10 5.86 -8.53
CA LEU A 11 -14.99 5.44 -9.38
C LEU A 11 -15.46 4.90 -10.74
N CYS A 12 -16.46 4.02 -10.75
CA CYS A 12 -17.00 3.45 -11.97
C CYS A 12 -17.63 4.52 -12.89
N SER A 13 -18.42 5.43 -12.32
CA SER A 13 -19.00 6.55 -13.09
C SER A 13 -17.92 7.50 -13.61
N GLY A 14 -16.90 7.83 -12.80
CA GLY A 14 -15.77 8.64 -13.23
C GLY A 14 -14.97 8.00 -14.37
N LEU A 15 -14.75 6.68 -14.32
CA LEU A 15 -14.07 5.94 -15.38
C LEU A 15 -14.86 5.96 -16.70
N LEU A 16 -16.18 5.72 -16.64
CA LEU A 16 -17.06 5.77 -17.80
C LEU A 16 -17.06 7.16 -18.44
N LEU A 17 -17.21 8.21 -17.63
CA LEU A 17 -17.14 9.59 -18.13
C LEU A 17 -15.77 9.92 -18.71
N GLY A 18 -14.68 9.46 -18.08
CA GLY A 18 -13.33 9.64 -18.59
C GLY A 18 -13.15 9.03 -19.97
N VAL A 19 -13.48 7.74 -20.13
CA VAL A 19 -13.29 7.05 -21.41
C VAL A 19 -14.23 7.55 -22.51
N THR A 20 -15.44 8.02 -22.18
CA THR A 20 -16.36 8.54 -23.18
C THR A 20 -16.05 10.00 -23.53
N VAL A 21 -15.98 10.89 -22.53
CA VAL A 21 -15.85 12.33 -22.75
C VAL A 21 -14.45 12.71 -23.22
N VAL A 22 -13.40 12.16 -22.62
CA VAL A 22 -12.02 12.52 -22.99
C VAL A 22 -11.70 12.02 -24.40
N VAL A 23 -12.09 10.80 -24.74
CA VAL A 23 -11.87 10.23 -26.08
C VAL A 23 -12.70 11.00 -27.12
N TYR A 24 -13.96 11.31 -26.82
CA TYR A 24 -14.79 12.13 -27.71
C TYR A 24 -14.14 13.49 -28.02
N VAL A 25 -13.59 14.17 -27.02
CA VAL A 25 -12.90 15.46 -27.24
C VAL A 25 -11.60 15.28 -28.03
N GLN A 26 -10.85 14.22 -27.76
CA GLN A 26 -9.62 13.91 -28.49
C GLN A 26 -9.88 13.65 -29.98
N ASP A 27 -10.95 12.92 -30.31
CA ASP A 27 -11.29 12.55 -31.69
C ASP A 27 -12.01 13.68 -32.46
N HIS A 28 -12.90 14.46 -31.81
CA HIS A 28 -13.71 15.46 -32.52
C HIS A 28 -13.16 16.89 -32.50
N VAL A 29 -12.38 17.30 -31.50
CA VAL A 29 -11.97 18.70 -31.34
C VAL A 29 -10.51 18.90 -31.72
N SER A 30 -9.61 18.21 -31.03
CA SER A 30 -8.17 18.12 -31.36
C SER A 30 -7.43 17.41 -30.21
N TRP A 31 -6.29 16.82 -30.55
CA TRP A 31 -5.33 16.29 -29.57
C TRP A 31 -4.89 17.33 -28.53
N GLY A 32 -4.73 18.60 -28.93
CA GLY A 32 -4.36 19.68 -28.03
C GLY A 32 -5.43 19.97 -26.97
N ALA A 33 -6.71 19.98 -27.35
CA ALA A 33 -7.81 20.18 -26.40
C ALA A 33 -7.89 19.06 -25.37
N GLY A 34 -7.70 17.80 -25.79
CA GLY A 34 -7.63 16.65 -24.89
C GLY A 34 -6.51 16.77 -23.86
N ALA A 35 -5.33 17.25 -24.28
CA ALA A 35 -4.20 17.46 -23.38
C ALA A 35 -4.47 18.53 -22.32
N ILE A 36 -5.11 19.65 -22.68
CA ILE A 36 -5.47 20.71 -21.72
C ILE A 36 -6.47 20.20 -20.68
N ILE A 37 -7.46 19.40 -21.10
CA ILE A 37 -8.43 18.79 -20.16
C ILE A 37 -7.72 17.87 -19.18
N LEU A 38 -6.81 17.01 -19.65
CA LEU A 38 -6.01 16.13 -18.79
C LEU A 38 -5.22 16.92 -17.74
N VAL A 39 -4.52 17.98 -18.17
CA VAL A 39 -3.76 18.86 -17.27
C VAL A 39 -4.69 19.54 -16.26
N ALA A 40 -5.85 20.04 -16.69
CA ALA A 40 -6.82 20.68 -15.82
C ALA A 40 -7.38 19.72 -14.76
N VAL A 41 -7.69 18.48 -15.13
CA VAL A 41 -8.16 17.43 -14.20
C VAL A 41 -7.07 17.08 -13.18
N MET A 42 -5.82 16.93 -13.61
CA MET A 42 -4.70 16.68 -12.70
C MET A 42 -4.46 17.85 -11.74
N ALA A 43 -4.51 19.09 -12.24
CA ALA A 43 -4.39 20.28 -11.42
C ALA A 43 -5.52 20.37 -10.38
N MET A 44 -6.76 20.07 -10.79
CA MET A 44 -7.91 20.04 -9.89
C MET A 44 -7.74 18.97 -8.80
N SER A 45 -7.28 17.77 -9.16
CA SER A 45 -6.96 16.69 -8.21
C SER A 45 -5.90 17.14 -7.18
N LEU A 46 -4.85 17.81 -7.64
CA LEU A 46 -3.81 18.35 -6.76
C LEU A 46 -4.35 19.42 -5.81
N LEU A 47 -5.19 20.34 -6.30
CA LEU A 47 -5.82 21.36 -5.45
C LEU A 47 -6.71 20.72 -4.37
N LEU A 48 -7.53 19.75 -4.74
CA LEU A 48 -8.35 18.97 -3.80
C LEU A 48 -7.48 18.26 -2.75
N PHE A 49 -6.34 17.71 -3.17
CA PHE A 49 -5.39 17.08 -2.25
C PHE A 49 -4.77 18.08 -1.27
N ILE A 50 -4.38 19.28 -1.73
CA ILE A 50 -3.82 20.34 -0.88
C ILE A 50 -4.87 20.83 0.13
N ILE A 51 -6.12 21.03 -0.30
CA ILE A 51 -7.24 21.40 0.58
C ILE A 51 -7.56 20.29 1.58
N GLY A 52 -7.44 19.03 1.16
CA GLY A 52 -7.63 17.85 2.01
C GLY A 52 -6.47 17.61 2.98
N ARG A 53 -5.26 18.14 2.71
CA ARG A 53 -4.06 17.99 3.53
C ARG A 53 -4.26 18.23 5.04
N PRO A 54 -4.97 19.28 5.52
CA PRO A 54 -5.28 19.45 6.94
C PRO A 54 -6.18 18.37 7.54
N TYR A 55 -7.00 17.69 6.74
CA TYR A 55 -7.84 16.56 7.16
C TYR A 55 -7.09 15.22 7.17
N TYR A 56 -5.92 15.14 6.53
CA TYR A 56 -5.07 13.96 6.62
C TYR A 56 -4.43 13.90 8.00
N ARG A 57 -5.00 13.04 8.86
CA ARG A 57 -4.40 12.70 10.14
C ARG A 57 -3.05 12.05 9.86
N TYR A 58 -1.97 12.80 10.07
CA TYR A 58 -0.60 12.30 10.00
C TYR A 58 -0.47 11.08 10.92
N ARG A 59 -0.42 9.90 10.32
CA ARG A 59 0.03 8.69 11.00
C ARG A 59 1.54 8.80 11.06
N VAL A 60 2.13 8.56 12.24
CA VAL A 60 3.57 8.33 12.37
C VAL A 60 4.02 7.38 11.27
N PRO A 61 5.13 7.64 10.57
CA PRO A 61 5.61 6.77 9.51
C PRO A 61 5.90 5.39 10.10
N THR A 62 4.92 4.50 10.04
CA THR A 62 5.16 3.06 10.14
C THR A 62 6.11 2.74 9.00
N GLY A 63 7.33 2.29 9.33
CA GLY A 63 8.35 1.99 8.33
C GLY A 63 7.80 1.13 7.19
N SER A 64 8.44 1.23 6.02
CA SER A 64 7.99 0.49 4.83
C SER A 64 7.91 -1.01 5.13
N PRO A 65 6.79 -1.69 4.83
CA PRO A 65 6.65 -3.14 5.02
C PRO A 65 7.60 -3.93 4.10
N LEU A 66 8.20 -3.26 3.11
CA LEU A 66 9.22 -3.86 2.25
C LEU A 66 10.56 -4.01 2.97
N THR A 67 10.87 -3.12 3.92
CA THR A 67 12.15 -3.15 4.66
C THR A 67 12.37 -4.47 5.42
N PRO A 68 11.42 -5.00 6.22
CA PRO A 68 11.59 -6.31 6.84
C PRO A 68 11.61 -7.46 5.82
N LEU A 69 10.92 -7.32 4.69
CA LEU A 69 10.88 -8.36 3.65
C LEU A 69 12.26 -8.51 2.97
N PHE A 70 12.92 -7.40 2.65
CA PHE A 70 14.30 -7.41 2.17
C PHE A 70 15.28 -7.89 3.25
N GLN A 71 15.07 -7.51 4.52
CA GLN A 71 15.91 -7.97 5.62
C GLN A 71 15.87 -9.49 5.80
N VAL A 72 14.67 -10.10 5.74
CA VAL A 72 14.52 -11.56 5.82
C VAL A 72 15.12 -12.24 4.59
N LEU A 73 14.95 -11.67 3.39
CA LEU A 73 15.52 -12.21 2.17
C LEU A 73 17.06 -12.21 2.20
N VAL A 74 17.67 -11.10 2.62
CA VAL A 74 19.13 -11.02 2.78
C VAL A 74 19.60 -11.97 3.89
N ALA A 75 18.93 -11.98 5.05
CA ALA A 75 19.30 -12.84 6.17
C ALA A 75 19.24 -14.33 5.82
N THR A 76 18.24 -14.76 5.05
CA THR A 76 18.10 -16.16 4.62
C THR A 76 19.17 -16.55 3.59
N ILE A 77 19.48 -15.69 2.61
CA ILE A 77 20.54 -15.96 1.62
C ILE A 77 21.91 -16.03 2.29
N VAL A 78 22.22 -15.08 3.18
CA VAL A 78 23.49 -15.03 3.90
C VAL A 78 23.62 -16.20 4.87
N LYS A 79 22.55 -16.58 5.59
CA LYS A 79 22.57 -17.69 6.55
C LYS A 79 22.32 -19.06 5.91
N LYS A 80 22.09 -19.15 4.59
CA LYS A 80 21.83 -20.43 3.88
C LYS A 80 22.98 -21.44 3.98
N ASN A 81 24.21 -20.97 4.22
CA ASN A 81 25.41 -21.81 4.34
C ASN A 81 25.84 -22.10 5.79
N LEU A 82 25.06 -21.68 6.80
CA LEU A 82 25.37 -21.97 8.19
C LEU A 82 24.71 -23.29 8.62
N ALA A 83 25.47 -24.13 9.36
CA ALA A 83 24.93 -25.33 9.96
C ALA A 83 23.80 -24.99 10.95
N TYR A 84 22.71 -25.76 10.88
CA TYR A 84 21.52 -25.58 11.71
C TYR A 84 21.90 -25.62 13.21
N PRO A 85 21.66 -24.55 13.98
CA PRO A 85 22.00 -24.52 15.40
C PRO A 85 21.13 -25.52 16.17
N SER A 86 21.76 -26.37 17.00
CA SER A 86 21.07 -27.43 17.74
C SER A 86 20.19 -26.94 18.90
N ASN A 87 20.27 -25.65 19.28
CA ASN A 87 19.49 -25.07 20.36
C ASN A 87 18.48 -24.02 19.85
N PRO A 88 17.18 -24.13 20.20
CA PRO A 88 16.12 -23.23 19.72
C PRO A 88 16.20 -21.80 20.28
N ASP A 89 16.94 -21.60 21.37
CA ASP A 89 17.07 -20.30 22.07
C ASP A 89 17.98 -19.29 21.34
N GLN A 90 18.62 -19.70 20.24
CA GLN A 90 19.49 -18.83 19.42
C GLN A 90 18.73 -18.16 18.24
N LEU A 91 17.44 -18.42 18.10
CA LEU A 91 16.60 -17.77 17.10
C LEU A 91 16.30 -16.32 17.51
N TYR A 92 16.30 -15.42 16.53
CA TYR A 92 16.02 -14.01 16.76
C TYR A 92 14.55 -13.82 17.16
N GLU A 93 14.30 -13.58 18.44
CA GLU A 93 13.00 -13.12 18.93
C GLU A 93 12.90 -11.59 18.76
N VAL A 94 11.86 -11.15 18.04
CA VAL A 94 11.57 -9.73 17.88
C VAL A 94 11.24 -9.16 19.26
N PRO A 95 11.86 -8.04 19.69
CA PRO A 95 11.59 -7.46 21.01
C PRO A 95 10.08 -7.25 21.26
N ASN A 96 9.61 -7.83 22.38
CA ASN A 96 8.22 -7.96 22.84
C ASN A 96 7.31 -6.71 22.76
N ALA A 97 7.85 -5.53 22.48
CA ALA A 97 7.08 -4.28 22.39
C ALA A 97 6.11 -4.25 21.19
N GLN A 98 6.39 -4.97 20.10
CA GLN A 98 5.49 -5.01 18.92
C GLN A 98 4.45 -6.14 18.98
N MET A 99 4.65 -7.15 19.84
CA MET A 99 3.78 -8.32 19.97
C MET A 99 2.84 -8.25 21.19
N ALA A 100 2.75 -7.12 21.89
CA ALA A 100 1.77 -6.94 22.98
C ALA A 100 0.28 -7.01 22.52
N LYS A 101 0.01 -7.28 21.24
CA LYS A 101 -1.35 -7.38 20.66
C LYS A 101 -1.68 -8.74 20.04
N GLY A 102 -0.71 -9.65 19.88
CA GLY A 102 -0.91 -10.97 19.30
C GLY A 102 -0.79 -12.06 20.36
N ARG A 103 -1.84 -12.86 20.56
CA ARG A 103 -1.81 -14.05 21.44
C ARG A 103 -0.62 -14.94 21.05
N HIS A 104 0.32 -15.15 21.97
CA HIS A 104 1.36 -16.17 21.83
C HIS A 104 0.70 -17.54 21.66
N LEU A 105 1.11 -18.27 20.63
CA LEU A 105 0.76 -19.69 20.47
C LEU A 105 1.62 -20.48 21.46
N CYS A 106 0.99 -21.40 22.21
CA CYS A 106 1.71 -22.25 23.16
C CYS A 106 2.74 -23.12 22.41
N HIS A 107 3.97 -23.19 22.91
CA HIS A 107 5.00 -24.07 22.37
C HIS A 107 4.53 -25.54 22.42
N THR A 108 4.54 -26.20 21.27
CA THR A 108 4.24 -27.64 21.17
C THR A 108 5.54 -28.45 21.29
N ASN A 109 5.55 -29.44 22.20
CA ASN A 109 6.71 -30.27 22.51
C ASN A 109 6.55 -31.70 21.95
N LYS A 110 5.95 -31.84 20.76
CA LYS A 110 5.49 -33.13 20.21
C LYS A 110 5.88 -33.36 18.74
N LEU A 111 7.08 -32.97 18.33
CA LEU A 111 7.66 -33.42 17.06
C LEU A 111 8.89 -34.26 17.39
N LYS A 112 8.67 -35.59 17.40
CA LYS A 112 9.70 -36.63 17.47
C LYS A 112 9.84 -37.24 16.09
#